data_AF-A0A1J5JSA2-F1
#
_entry.id   AF-A0A1J5JSA2-F1
#
_cell.length_a   1.000
_cell.length_b   1.000
_cell.length_c   1.000
_cell.angle_alpha   90.00
_cell.angle_beta   90.00
_cell.angle_gamma   90.00
#
_symmetry.space_group_name_H-M   'P 1'
#
loop_
_entity.id
_entity.type
_entity.pdbx_description
1 polymer ?
#
loop_
_entity_poly.entity_id
_entity_poly.type
_entity_poly.pdbx_seq_one_letter_code
_entity_poly.pdbx_strand_id
1 'polypeptide(L)' 'MLSLIVRLSRERGKTILISSHLLHQVQQICDRMGIFVSGRLLAVGPVALLGQQVRAGKT' A
#
# COMPACT_ATOMS: atom_id res chain seq x y z
N MET A 1 5.18 -15.15 -4.83
CA MET A 1 5.48 -13.92 -5.62
C MET A 1 5.71 -12.70 -4.73
N LEU A 2 4.77 -12.34 -3.85
CA LEU A 2 4.88 -11.21 -2.92
C LEU A 2 6.14 -11.24 -2.02
N SER A 3 6.58 -12.43 -1.62
CA SER A 3 7.80 -12.64 -0.83
C SER A 3 9.08 -12.13 -1.51
N LEU A 4 9.19 -12.22 -2.84
CA LEU A 4 10.37 -11.74 -3.58
C LEU A 4 10.48 -10.22 -3.51
N ILE A 5 9.35 -9.53 -3.64
CA ILE A 5 9.26 -8.06 -3.58
C ILE A 5 9.72 -7.56 -2.20
N VAL A 6 9.18 -8.15 -1.14
CA VAL A 6 9.56 -7.82 0.24
C VAL A 6 11.05 -8.07 0.46
N ARG A 7 11.56 -9.19 -0.05
CA ARG A 7 12.98 -9.55 0.07
C ARG A 7 13.89 -8.57 -0.65
N LEU A 8 13.54 -8.16 -1.88
CA LEU A 8 14.28 -7.16 -2.64
C LEU A 8 14.29 -5.80 -1.95
N SER A 9 13.17 -5.39 -1.36
CA SER A 9 13.10 -4.13 -0.62
C SER A 9 13.96 -4.17 0.64
N ARG A 10 13.81 -5.20 1.48
CA ARG A 10 14.51 -5.31 2.78
C ARG A 10 15.99 -5.64 2.67
N GLU A 11 16.35 -6.61 1.84
CA GLU A 11 17.75 -7.09 1.76
C GLU A 11 18.63 -6.21 0.85
N ARG A 12 18.04 -5.53 -0.14
CA ARG A 12 18.79 -4.71 -1.10
C ARG A 12 18.50 -3.21 -1.01
N GLY A 13 17.74 -2.78 0.00
CA GLY A 13 17.41 -1.36 0.25
C GLY A 13 16.69 -0.71 -0.93
N LYS A 14 15.89 -1.46 -1.68
CA LYS A 14 15.22 -0.96 -2.89
C LYS A 14 13.88 -0.32 -2.54
N THR A 15 13.63 0.88 -3.05
CA THR A 15 12.31 1.50 -3.06
C THR A 15 11.46 0.87 -4.16
N ILE A 16 10.29 0.34 -3.79
CA ILE A 16 9.38 -0.32 -4.73
C ILE A 16 8.01 0.38 -4.66
N LEU A 17 7.53 0.83 -5.83
CA LEU A 17 6.17 1.35 -5.99
C LEU A 17 5.29 0.27 -6.63
N ILE A 18 4.15 -0.04 -6.00
CA ILE A 18 3.20 -1.05 -6.48
C ILE A 18 1.81 -0.44 -6.49
N SER A 19 1.09 -0.62 -7.59
CA SER A 19 -0.33 -0.32 -7.70
C SER A 19 -1.11 -1.62 -7.72
N SER A 20 -2.08 -1.78 -6.81
CA SER A 20 -2.99 -2.92 -6.78
C SER A 20 -4.35 -2.46 -6.27
N HIS A 21 -5.41 -3.09 -6.78
CA HIS A 21 -6.77 -2.92 -6.29
C HIS A 21 -7.09 -3.88 -5.13
N LEU A 22 -6.24 -4.90 -4.90
CA LEU A 22 -6.43 -5.88 -3.83
C LEU A 22 -5.79 -5.38 -2.53
N LEU A 23 -6.61 -4.71 -1.72
CA LEU A 23 -6.17 -4.10 -0.45
C LEU A 23 -5.43 -5.07 0.47
N HIS A 24 -5.88 -6.33 0.57
CA HIS A 24 -5.25 -7.34 1.41
C HIS A 24 -3.80 -7.63 0.99
N GLN A 25 -3.48 -7.61 -0.31
CA GLN A 25 -2.11 -7.82 -0.79
C GLN A 25 -1.22 -6.62 -0.45
N VAL A 26 -1.73 -5.41 -0.64
CA VAL A 26 -1.01 -4.17 -0.31
C VAL A 26 -0.69 -4.11 1.19
N GLN A 27 -1.64 -4.50 2.04
CA GLN A 27 -1.45 -4.58 3.50
C GLN A 27 -0.35 -5.55 3.93
N GLN A 28 -0.10 -6.62 3.16
CA GLN A 28 0.92 -7.61 3.51
C GLN A 28 2.34 -7.23 3.09
N ILE A 29 2.51 -6.30 2.14
CA ILE A 29 3.83 -5.99 1.56
C ILE A 29 4.27 -4.53 1.70
N CYS A 30 3.34 -3.59 1.87
CA CYS A 30 3.64 -2.16 1.85
C CYS A 30 3.68 -1.58 3.26
N ASP A 31 4.69 -0.77 3.55
CA ASP A 31 4.76 0.00 4.79
C ASP A 31 3.85 1.26 4.72
N ARG A 32 3.70 1.81 3.51
CA ARG A 32 2.89 3.01 3.20
C ARG A 32 2.03 2.77 1.97
N MET A 33 0.83 3.36 1.95
CA MET A 33 -0.06 3.35 0.78
C MET A 33 -0.57 4.76 0.46
N GLY A 34 -0.96 4.96 -0.80
CA GLY A 34 -1.68 6.14 -1.27
C GLY A 34 -3.03 5.74 -1.85
N ILE A 35 -4.07 6.52 -1.58
CA ILE A 35 -5.43 6.29 -2.09
C ILE A 35 -5.70 7.28 -3.21
N PHE A 36 -5.97 6.77 -4.40
CA PHE A 36 -6.36 7.56 -5.56
C PHE A 36 -7.83 7.39 -5.87
N VAL A 37 -8.56 8.49 -6.03
CA VAL A 37 -9.95 8.52 -6.50
C VAL A 37 -10.07 9.58 -7.58
N SER A 38 -10.65 9.20 -8.72
CA SER A 38 -10.87 10.10 -9.86
C SER A 38 -9.63 10.91 -10.26
N GLY A 39 -8.46 10.25 -10.27
CA GLY A 39 -7.18 10.86 -10.65
C GLY A 39 -6.55 11.77 -9.59
N ARG A 40 -7.11 11.87 -8.38
CA ARG A 40 -6.56 12.67 -7.28
C ARG A 40 -6.11 11.79 -6.11
N LEU A 41 -4.98 12.16 -5.51
CA LEU A 41 -4.46 11.54 -4.30
C LEU A 41 -5.19 12.08 -3.07
N LEU A 42 -6.07 11.27 -2.50
CA LEU A 42 -6.91 11.67 -1.35
C LEU A 42 -6.20 11.48 -0.01
N ALA A 43 -5.36 10.44 0.11
CA ALA A 43 -4.66 10.14 1.35
C ALA A 43 -3.34 9.42 1.09
N VAL A 44 -2.33 9.68 1.93
CA VAL A 44 -1.06 8.95 1.97
C VAL A 44 -0.66 8.73 3.42
N GLY A 45 -0.24 7.51 3.76
CA GLY A 45 0.15 7.21 5.12
C GLY A 45 0.51 5.73 5.33
N PRO A 46 0.79 5.35 6.58
CA PRO A 46 1.02 3.96 6.97
C PRO A 46 -0.18 3.08 6.59
N VAL A 47 0.09 1.90 6.04
CA VAL A 47 -0.96 0.98 5.59
C VAL A 47 -1.93 0.60 6.71
N ALA A 48 -1.42 0.53 7.96
CA ALA A 48 -2.20 0.21 9.15
C ALA A 48 -3.26 1.27 9.50
N LEU A 49 -2.98 2.56 9.24
CA LEU A 49 -3.91 3.65 9.51
C LEU A 49 -4.93 3.79 8.37
N LEU A 50 -4.44 3.81 7.12
CA LEU A 50 -5.31 4.00 5.95
C LEU A 50 -6.21 2.78 5.69
N GLY A 51 -5.76 1.57 6.00
CA GLY A 51 -6.55 0.35 5.85
C GLY A 51 -7.84 0.35 6.68
N GLN A 52 -7.86 1.03 7.83
CA GLN A 52 -9.07 1.19 8.65
C GLN A 52 -10.04 2.19 8.03
N GLN A 53 -9.54 3.28 7.44
CA GLN A 53 -10.37 4.31 6.81
C GLN A 53 -11.10 3.80 5.56
N VAL A 54 -10.40 3.02 4.72
CA VAL A 54 -10.97 2.38 3.52
C VAL A 54 -12.08 1.39 3.90
N ARG A 55 -11.88 0.61 4.98
CA ARG A 55 -12.89 -0.33 5.48
C ARG A 55 -14.11 0.36 6.09
N ALA A 56 -13.93 1.55 6.66
CA ALA A 56 -15.01 2.32 7.28
C ALA A 56 -15.88 3.10 6.28
N GLY A 57 -15.65 2.97 4.96
CA GLY A 57 -16.40 3.69 3.94
C GLY A 57 -16.22 5.21 3.99
N LYS A 58 -15.21 5.70 4.72
CA LYS A 58 -14.85 7.12 4.81
C LYS A 58 -13.85 7.41 3.71
N THR A 59 -14.31 7.63 2.49
CA THR A 59 -13.48 8.14 1.38
C THR A 59 -14.32 9.00 0.46
#